data_AF-A0A0M3IH85-F1
#
_entry.id   AF-A0A0M3IH85-F1
#
_cell.length_a   1.000
_cell.length_b   1.000
_cell.length_c   1.000
_cell.angle_alpha   90.00
_cell.angle_beta   90.00
_cell.angle_gamma   90.00
#
_symmetry.space_group_name_H-M   'P 1'
#
loop_
_entity.id
_entity.type
_entity.pdbx_description
1 polymer ?
#
loop_
_entity_poly.entity_id
_entity_poly.type
_entity_poly.pdbx_seq_one_letter_code
_entity_poly.pdbx_strand_id
1 'polypeptide(L)'
;MVKSTTVRLQSGSTLRVQLFVLIAVIVLIAIALAFIFLPPSSVSDIQLSRSDTSKSSSSIDIRHSPSKSSTSDNRYIRLPSNNLPTLYTLRLQLFLPYRMVLDYGTKNYTTEGDLRIDFNCVQSNDRVVLNAKHINIDSSTILLLDSSNRSISIIDINTYRYEPDDIHVVEFLLDSFLLQGSCYSMYLRYHGRIGDVWAGGLYKADYDIDGEIRDREEAILICVVLCSMRTGGIHETFR
;
A
#
# COMPACT_ATOMS: atom_id res chain seq x y z
N MET A 1 62.94 36.36 44.13
CA MET A 1 62.67 34.93 43.85
C MET A 1 61.27 34.86 43.24
N VAL A 2 61.17 34.87 41.90
CA VAL A 2 59.90 34.95 41.16
C VAL A 2 59.62 33.57 40.56
N LYS A 3 58.46 32.99 40.87
CA LYS A 3 58.02 31.69 40.37
C LYS A 3 57.10 31.93 39.16
N SER A 4 57.56 31.55 37.97
CA SER A 4 56.78 31.63 36.73
C SER A 4 55.87 30.41 36.61
N THR A 5 54.57 30.62 36.43
CA THR A 5 53.56 29.58 36.19
C THR A 5 53.18 29.59 34.73
N THR A 6 53.73 28.65 33.95
CA THR A 6 53.28 28.36 32.58
C THR A 6 52.03 27.49 32.61
N VAL A 7 50.91 28.01 32.10
CA VAL A 7 49.68 27.25 31.82
C VAL A 7 49.80 26.63 30.43
N ARG A 8 49.85 25.30 30.34
CA ARG A 8 49.73 24.56 29.07
C ARG A 8 48.25 24.34 28.77
N LEU A 9 47.75 25.01 27.73
CA LEU A 9 46.46 24.72 27.10
C LEU A 9 46.59 23.48 26.20
N GLN A 10 45.95 22.39 26.58
CA GLN A 10 45.83 21.16 25.80
C GLN A 10 44.59 21.27 24.89
N SER A 11 44.74 21.94 23.73
CA SER A 11 43.69 22.11 22.72
C SER A 11 44.05 21.36 21.44
N GLY A 12 43.74 20.06 21.39
CA GLY A 12 44.08 19.21 20.24
C GLY A 12 43.01 18.20 19.83
N SER A 13 42.13 17.80 20.76
CA SER A 13 41.08 16.78 20.51
C SER A 13 39.77 17.39 20.02
N THR A 14 39.38 18.56 20.51
CA THR A 14 38.09 19.22 20.17
C THR A 14 38.06 19.74 18.74
N LEU A 15 39.18 20.25 18.24
CA LEU A 15 39.31 20.79 16.87
C LEU A 15 39.13 19.70 15.80
N ARG A 16 39.64 18.49 16.04
CA ARG A 16 39.49 17.36 15.12
C ARG A 16 38.05 16.88 15.06
N VAL A 17 37.39 16.75 16.22
CA VAL A 17 35.99 16.33 16.29
C VAL A 17 35.07 17.38 15.66
N GLN A 18 35.30 18.67 15.92
CA GLN A 18 34.53 19.74 15.31
C GLN A 18 34.69 19.78 13.77
N LEU A 19 35.91 19.51 13.26
CA LEU A 19 36.15 19.43 11.83
C LEU A 19 35.41 18.25 11.19
N PHE A 20 35.40 17.07 11.83
CA PHE A 20 34.67 15.90 11.33
C PHE A 20 33.15 16.14 11.27
N VAL A 21 32.58 16.76 12.31
CA VAL A 21 31.15 17.08 12.35
C VAL A 21 30.79 18.09 11.24
N LEU A 22 31.62 19.13 11.05
CA LEU A 22 31.39 20.12 10.00
C LEU A 22 31.43 19.49 8.59
N ILE A 23 32.40 18.62 8.33
CA ILE A 23 32.51 17.90 7.04
C ILE A 23 31.28 17.01 6.82
N ALA A 24 30.84 16.27 7.84
CA ALA A 24 29.66 15.41 7.73
C ALA A 24 28.39 16.20 7.39
N VAL A 25 28.19 17.37 8.02
CA VAL A 25 27.05 18.24 7.73
C VAL A 25 27.11 18.78 6.29
N ILE A 26 28.27 19.20 5.80
CA ILE A 26 28.44 19.68 4.42
C ILE A 26 28.13 18.56 3.41
N VAL A 27 28.57 17.33 3.66
CA VAL A 27 28.30 16.18 2.79
C VAL A 27 26.80 15.87 2.73
N LEU A 28 26.10 15.89 3.87
CA LEU A 28 24.65 15.66 3.91
C LEU A 28 23.87 16.74 3.13
N ILE A 29 24.28 18.00 3.26
CA ILE A 29 23.67 19.10 2.49
C ILE A 29 23.94 18.92 0.99
N ALA A 30 25.16 18.55 0.60
CA ALA A 30 25.49 18.30 -0.81
C ALA A 30 24.68 17.14 -1.41
N ILE A 31 24.46 16.06 -0.65
CA ILE A 31 23.62 14.92 -1.08
C ILE A 31 22.16 15.36 -1.23
N ALA A 32 21.62 16.10 -0.26
CA ALA A 32 20.25 16.62 -0.34
C ALA A 32 20.05 17.54 -1.54
N LEU A 33 21.01 18.43 -1.82
CA LEU A 33 20.99 19.29 -3.00
C LEU A 33 21.11 18.48 -4.30
N ALA A 34 21.92 17.42 -4.33
CA ALA A 34 22.02 16.56 -5.50
C ALA A 34 20.68 15.89 -5.84
N PHE A 35 19.91 15.44 -4.85
CA PHE A 35 18.57 14.89 -5.07
C PHE A 35 17.53 15.92 -5.53
N ILE A 36 17.71 17.20 -5.16
CA ILE A 36 16.81 18.29 -5.56
C ILE A 36 17.13 18.78 -6.98
N PHE A 37 18.41 18.86 -7.34
CA PHE A 37 18.86 19.49 -8.59
C PHE A 37 19.20 18.51 -9.72
N LEU A 38 19.42 17.21 -9.43
CA LEU A 38 19.58 16.20 -10.48
C LEU A 38 18.28 15.40 -10.62
N PRO A 39 17.47 15.64 -11.67
CA PRO A 39 16.42 14.71 -12.03
C PRO A 39 17.06 13.34 -12.36
N PRO A 40 16.39 12.21 -12.05
CA PRO A 40 16.90 10.90 -12.38
C PRO A 40 17.09 10.83 -13.90
N SER A 41 18.34 10.64 -14.32
CA SER A 41 18.71 10.51 -15.73
C SER A 41 17.93 9.33 -16.31
N SER A 42 16.94 9.63 -17.16
CA SER A 42 16.26 8.64 -17.97
C SER A 42 17.30 8.01 -18.90
N VAL A 43 17.54 6.72 -18.71
CA VAL A 43 18.25 5.87 -19.67
C VAL A 43 17.58 6.08 -21.03
N SER A 44 18.29 6.69 -21.96
CA SER A 44 17.82 6.92 -23.33
C SER A 44 18.25 5.72 -24.17
N ASP A 45 17.30 4.88 -24.56
CA ASP A 45 17.53 3.84 -25.56
C ASP A 45 17.97 4.49 -26.87
N ILE A 46 19.18 4.14 -27.30
CA ILE A 46 19.72 4.47 -28.61
C ILE A 46 19.16 3.44 -29.59
N GLN A 47 18.19 3.83 -30.41
CA GLN A 47 17.98 3.20 -31.71
C GLN A 47 18.20 4.21 -32.83
N LEU A 48 19.37 4.05 -33.45
CA LEU A 48 19.81 4.68 -34.68
C LEU A 48 19.51 3.73 -35.85
N SER A 49 19.16 4.32 -37.01
CA SER A 49 19.09 3.73 -38.37
C SER A 49 17.76 3.09 -38.76
N ARG A 50 17.21 3.28 -39.97
CA ARG A 50 17.54 4.10 -41.15
C ARG A 50 16.36 3.93 -42.13
N SER A 51 16.08 4.99 -42.88
CA SER A 51 15.08 5.10 -43.93
C SER A 51 15.10 3.98 -44.97
N ASP A 52 13.93 3.65 -45.55
CA ASP A 52 13.73 3.88 -46.98
C ASP A 52 12.25 3.91 -47.40
N THR A 53 12.06 4.56 -48.55
CA THR A 53 10.91 5.33 -49.02
C THR A 53 10.10 4.59 -50.10
N SER A 54 8.85 5.04 -50.31
CA SER A 54 7.98 4.97 -51.53
C SER A 54 6.89 3.87 -51.51
N LYS A 55 5.62 4.10 -51.89
CA LYS A 55 4.92 5.21 -52.58
C LYS A 55 3.38 4.99 -52.50
N SER A 56 2.63 6.10 -52.42
CA SER A 56 1.28 6.38 -53.01
C SER A 56 0.11 5.44 -52.67
N SER A 57 -1.13 5.82 -52.33
CA SER A 57 -2.01 7.00 -52.51
C SER A 57 -3.27 6.65 -51.69
N SER A 58 -3.93 7.51 -50.90
CA SER A 58 -4.82 8.58 -51.35
C SER A 58 -5.39 9.35 -50.14
N SER A 59 -5.31 10.67 -50.21
CA SER A 59 -6.11 11.73 -49.57
C SER A 59 -7.20 11.36 -48.53
N ILE A 60 -7.10 11.93 -47.33
CA ILE A 60 -8.02 12.98 -46.81
C ILE A 60 -7.28 13.75 -45.70
N ASP A 61 -7.35 15.08 -45.83
CA ASP A 61 -6.71 16.09 -45.00
C ASP A 61 -7.65 16.44 -43.84
N ILE A 62 -7.29 16.08 -42.59
CA ILE A 62 -7.78 16.77 -41.39
C ILE A 62 -6.58 17.01 -40.48
N ARG A 63 -6.09 18.25 -40.51
CA ARG A 63 -5.29 18.87 -39.47
C ARG A 63 -5.85 18.51 -38.09
N HIS A 64 -5.08 17.82 -37.26
CA HIS A 64 -5.00 18.09 -35.83
C HIS A 64 -3.58 17.74 -35.38
N SER A 65 -2.86 18.79 -35.01
CA SER A 65 -1.56 18.74 -34.34
C SER A 65 -1.66 17.83 -33.10
N PRO A 66 -0.75 16.88 -32.85
CA PRO A 66 -0.62 16.33 -31.52
C PRO A 66 0.12 17.40 -30.71
N SER A 67 -0.64 18.38 -30.19
CA SER A 67 -0.18 19.08 -29.01
C SER A 67 0.12 18.00 -28.00
N LYS A 68 1.42 17.84 -27.67
CA LYS A 68 1.87 17.22 -26.43
C LYS A 68 1.26 18.03 -25.30
N SER A 69 -0.02 17.78 -25.01
CA SER A 69 -0.59 18.09 -23.72
C SER A 69 0.00 17.04 -22.80
N SER A 70 1.12 17.40 -22.17
CA SER A 70 1.45 16.95 -20.83
C SER A 70 0.37 17.48 -19.87
N THR A 71 -0.87 17.10 -20.10
CA THR A 71 -1.86 17.01 -19.03
C THR A 71 -1.36 15.83 -18.22
N SER A 72 -0.78 16.12 -17.06
CA SER A 72 -0.76 15.19 -15.94
C SER A 72 -2.22 14.82 -15.68
N ASP A 73 -2.70 13.86 -16.46
CA ASP A 73 -4.05 13.34 -16.38
C ASP A 73 -4.14 12.79 -14.98
N ASN A 74 -4.90 13.48 -14.12
CA ASN A 74 -5.17 13.10 -12.76
C ASN A 74 -6.08 11.87 -12.81
N ARG A 75 -5.53 10.76 -13.34
CA ARG A 75 -6.21 9.51 -13.58
C ARG A 75 -6.37 8.85 -12.24
N TYR A 76 -7.51 9.14 -11.63
CA TYR A 76 -8.00 8.42 -10.48
C TYR A 76 -7.96 6.91 -10.79
N ILE A 77 -7.16 6.17 -10.04
CA ILE A 77 -7.01 4.72 -10.25
C ILE A 77 -8.23 4.02 -9.65
N ARG A 78 -8.95 3.27 -10.48
CA ARG A 78 -10.10 2.43 -10.07
C ARG A 78 -9.71 0.96 -10.15
N LEU A 79 -10.27 0.16 -9.25
CA LEU A 79 -10.19 -1.30 -9.40
C LEU A 79 -10.87 -1.74 -10.71
N PRO A 80 -10.38 -2.81 -11.35
CA PRO A 80 -11.07 -3.43 -12.47
C PRO A 80 -12.50 -3.84 -12.11
N SER A 81 -13.43 -3.74 -13.06
CA SER A 81 -14.84 -4.14 -12.89
C SER A 81 -15.13 -5.56 -13.37
N ASN A 82 -14.09 -6.37 -13.58
CA ASN A 82 -14.18 -7.71 -14.16
C ASN A 82 -14.69 -8.75 -13.15
N ASN A 83 -14.43 -8.55 -11.86
CA ASN A 83 -14.84 -9.42 -10.76
C ASN A 83 -15.71 -8.62 -9.80
N LEU A 84 -16.94 -9.09 -9.57
CA LEU A 84 -17.94 -8.40 -8.75
C LEU A 84 -18.27 -9.25 -7.52
N PRO A 85 -17.86 -8.85 -6.31
CA PRO A 85 -18.13 -9.59 -5.10
C PRO A 85 -19.60 -9.56 -4.74
N THR A 86 -20.05 -10.68 -4.21
CA THR A 86 -21.42 -10.96 -3.82
C THR A 86 -21.53 -11.15 -2.31
N LEU A 87 -20.51 -11.73 -1.66
CA LEU A 87 -20.47 -11.91 -0.21
C LEU A 87 -19.04 -11.82 0.32
N TYR A 88 -18.89 -11.15 1.46
CA TYR A 88 -17.69 -11.20 2.28
C TYR A 88 -18.02 -11.93 3.59
N THR A 89 -17.31 -13.01 3.89
CA THR A 89 -17.35 -13.63 5.21
C THR A 89 -16.03 -13.33 5.91
N LEU A 90 -16.10 -12.56 6.99
CA LEU A 90 -14.94 -12.10 7.74
C LEU A 90 -14.98 -12.69 9.15
N ARG A 91 -13.89 -13.36 9.56
CA ARG A 91 -13.59 -13.64 10.97
C ARG A 91 -12.42 -12.78 11.38
N LEU A 92 -12.56 -12.08 12.50
CA LEU A 92 -11.53 -11.17 13.01
C LEU A 92 -11.20 -11.54 14.45
N GLN A 93 -9.93 -11.78 14.74
CA GLN A 93 -9.39 -12.01 16.07
C GLN A 93 -8.48 -10.85 16.46
N LEU A 94 -8.78 -10.24 17.60
CA LEU A 94 -8.07 -9.06 18.09
C LEU A 94 -7.23 -9.43 19.32
N PHE A 95 -6.01 -8.92 19.35
CA PHE A 95 -5.08 -9.13 20.46
C PHE A 95 -4.90 -7.81 21.21
N LEU A 96 -5.83 -7.52 22.12
CA LEU A 96 -5.91 -6.23 22.81
C LEU A 96 -5.43 -6.39 24.24
N PRO A 97 -4.34 -5.75 24.68
CA PRO A 97 -3.91 -5.80 26.08
C PRO A 97 -4.70 -4.81 26.94
N TYR A 98 -6.04 -4.80 26.82
CA TYR A 98 -6.90 -3.83 27.49
C TYR A 98 -6.85 -3.99 29.03
N ARG A 99 -6.24 -5.03 29.61
CA ARG A 99 -6.13 -5.30 31.07
C ARG A 99 -4.75 -5.85 31.37
N MET A 100 -4.18 -5.45 32.51
CA MET A 100 -2.79 -5.81 32.86
C MET A 100 -2.54 -7.32 32.88
N VAL A 101 -3.57 -8.14 33.08
CA VAL A 101 -3.47 -9.61 33.04
C VAL A 101 -3.62 -10.22 31.65
N LEU A 102 -4.00 -9.43 30.64
CA LEU A 102 -4.14 -9.84 29.26
C LEU A 102 -2.95 -9.28 28.47
N ASP A 103 -1.87 -10.05 28.46
CA ASP A 103 -0.68 -9.78 27.67
C ASP A 103 -0.55 -10.86 26.60
N TYR A 104 -0.56 -10.46 25.33
CA TYR A 104 -0.35 -11.34 24.17
C TYR A 104 1.08 -11.24 23.62
N GLY A 105 2.00 -10.61 24.37
CA GLY A 105 3.40 -10.45 24.01
C GLY A 105 3.55 -9.70 22.70
N THR A 106 4.20 -10.34 21.72
CA THR A 106 4.44 -9.75 20.39
C THR A 106 3.16 -9.52 19.58
N LYS A 107 2.02 -10.09 20.00
CA LYS A 107 0.72 -9.90 19.34
C LYS A 107 -0.06 -8.72 19.91
N ASN A 108 0.40 -8.03 20.93
CA ASN A 108 -0.33 -6.88 21.47
C ASN A 108 -0.63 -5.83 20.38
N TYR A 109 -1.88 -5.37 20.35
CA TYR A 109 -2.42 -4.45 19.36
C TYR A 109 -2.28 -4.94 17.91
N THR A 110 -2.47 -6.24 17.69
CA THR A 110 -2.54 -6.83 16.36
C THR A 110 -3.90 -7.48 16.10
N THR A 111 -4.13 -7.81 14.84
CA THR A 111 -5.29 -8.56 14.38
C THR A 111 -4.85 -9.74 13.51
N GLU A 112 -5.59 -10.84 13.62
CA GLU A 112 -5.57 -11.96 12.68
C GLU A 112 -6.96 -12.10 12.07
N GLY A 113 -7.04 -12.20 10.75
CA GLY A 113 -8.30 -12.29 10.03
C GLY A 113 -8.33 -13.47 9.07
N ASP A 114 -9.48 -14.11 8.96
CA ASP A 114 -9.80 -15.03 7.89
C ASP A 114 -10.89 -14.40 7.03
N LEU A 115 -10.64 -14.35 5.73
CA LEU A 115 -11.51 -13.72 4.77
C LEU A 115 -11.90 -14.74 3.70
N ARG A 116 -13.21 -14.86 3.46
CA ARG A 116 -13.76 -15.46 2.25
C ARG A 116 -14.47 -14.37 1.45
N ILE A 117 -14.17 -14.30 0.16
CA ILE A 117 -14.81 -13.42 -0.81
C ILE A 117 -15.49 -14.31 -1.84
N ASP A 118 -16.82 -14.30 -1.88
CA ASP A 118 -17.57 -14.85 -3.01
C ASP A 118 -17.77 -13.74 -4.04
N PHE A 119 -17.58 -14.07 -5.32
CA PHE A 119 -17.70 -13.09 -6.39
C PHE A 119 -18.09 -13.73 -7.73
N ASN A 120 -18.70 -12.93 -8.59
CA ASN A 120 -19.05 -13.27 -9.95
C ASN A 120 -18.04 -12.66 -10.92
N CYS A 121 -17.54 -13.44 -11.86
CA CYS A 121 -16.74 -12.93 -12.97
C CYS A 121 -17.67 -12.33 -14.03
N VAL A 122 -17.70 -11.01 -14.15
CA VAL A 122 -18.53 -10.26 -15.13
C VAL A 122 -17.86 -10.21 -16.50
N GLN A 123 -16.53 -10.23 -16.54
CA GLN A 123 -15.74 -10.26 -17.77
C GLN A 123 -14.54 -11.19 -17.56
N SER A 124 -14.33 -12.11 -18.50
CA SER A 124 -13.24 -13.09 -18.40
C SER A 124 -11.88 -12.41 -18.20
N ASN A 125 -11.09 -12.92 -17.25
CA ASN A 125 -9.81 -12.34 -16.85
C ASN A 125 -8.94 -13.38 -16.13
N ASP A 126 -7.68 -13.06 -15.91
CA ASP A 126 -6.65 -13.91 -15.31
C ASP A 126 -6.19 -13.40 -13.93
N ARG A 127 -6.96 -12.51 -13.29
CA ARG A 127 -6.49 -11.81 -12.09
C ARG A 127 -7.61 -11.38 -11.15
N VAL A 128 -7.39 -11.56 -9.86
CA VAL A 128 -8.22 -10.93 -8.82
C VAL A 128 -7.46 -9.74 -8.26
N VAL A 129 -8.10 -8.56 -8.19
CA VAL A 129 -7.47 -7.32 -7.75
C VAL A 129 -8.27 -6.75 -6.58
N LEU A 130 -7.61 -6.55 -5.43
CA LEU A 130 -8.23 -6.07 -4.19
C LEU A 130 -7.48 -4.84 -3.67
N ASN A 131 -8.18 -4.01 -2.90
CA ASN A 131 -7.52 -2.99 -2.08
C ASN A 131 -6.96 -3.65 -0.81
N ALA A 132 -5.70 -3.37 -0.49
CA ALA A 132 -5.04 -3.88 0.71
C ALA A 132 -4.00 -2.87 1.23
N LYS A 133 -4.33 -2.16 2.31
CA LYS A 133 -3.45 -1.20 2.96
C LYS A 133 -3.09 -1.65 4.37
N HIS A 134 -1.81 -1.66 4.71
CA HIS A 134 -1.28 -1.99 6.05
C HIS A 134 -1.77 -3.34 6.62
N ILE A 135 -2.05 -4.30 5.72
CA ILE A 135 -2.34 -5.69 6.07
C ILE A 135 -1.34 -6.59 5.36
N ASN A 136 -0.93 -7.65 6.03
CA ASN A 136 -0.05 -8.67 5.49
C ASN A 136 -0.86 -9.93 5.22
N ILE A 137 -0.96 -10.30 3.96
CA ILE A 137 -1.68 -11.51 3.52
C ILE A 137 -0.71 -12.69 3.61
N ASP A 138 -1.15 -13.77 4.26
CA ASP A 138 -0.40 -15.02 4.29
C ASP A 138 -0.62 -15.77 2.97
N SER A 139 0.34 -15.65 2.05
CA SER A 139 0.26 -16.23 0.71
C SER A 139 0.04 -17.74 0.73
N SER A 140 0.52 -18.44 1.77
CA SER A 140 0.36 -19.90 1.90
C SER A 140 -1.07 -20.34 2.19
N THR A 141 -1.94 -19.40 2.57
CA THR A 141 -3.32 -19.68 2.98
C THR A 141 -4.33 -19.35 1.90
N ILE A 142 -3.88 -18.80 0.76
CA ILE A 142 -4.78 -18.36 -0.29
C ILE A 142 -5.31 -19.58 -1.05
N LEU A 143 -6.62 -19.63 -1.19
CA LEU A 143 -7.32 -20.67 -1.94
C LEU A 143 -8.39 -20.02 -2.81
N LEU A 144 -8.33 -20.25 -4.12
CA LEU A 144 -9.38 -19.82 -5.05
C LEU A 144 -10.11 -21.04 -5.59
N LEU A 145 -11.43 -21.09 -5.39
CA LEU A 145 -12.28 -22.18 -5.83
C LEU A 145 -13.30 -21.69 -6.86
N ASP A 146 -13.60 -22.53 -7.84
CA ASP A 146 -14.79 -22.37 -8.69
C ASP A 146 -16.06 -22.92 -8.03
N SER A 147 -17.20 -22.77 -8.70
CA SER A 147 -18.49 -23.29 -8.24
C SER A 147 -18.56 -24.82 -8.08
N SER A 148 -17.60 -25.55 -8.64
CA SER A 148 -17.46 -27.01 -8.52
C SER A 148 -16.39 -27.41 -7.48
N ASN A 149 -15.94 -26.47 -6.64
CA ASN A 149 -14.86 -26.64 -5.67
C ASN A 149 -13.50 -27.08 -6.27
N ARG A 150 -13.25 -26.76 -7.54
CA ARG A 150 -11.95 -26.98 -8.15
C ARG A 150 -11.05 -25.79 -7.83
N SER A 151 -9.83 -26.09 -7.39
CA SER A 151 -8.82 -25.08 -7.09
C SER A 151 -8.26 -24.48 -8.37
N ILE A 152 -8.09 -23.16 -8.37
CA ILE A 152 -7.37 -22.37 -9.38
C ILE A 152 -6.07 -21.91 -8.75
N SER A 153 -4.93 -22.16 -9.40
CA SER A 153 -3.64 -21.81 -8.80
C SER A 153 -3.33 -20.33 -8.99
N ILE A 154 -2.65 -19.77 -7.99
CA ILE A 154 -2.11 -18.42 -8.06
C ILE A 154 -0.66 -18.52 -8.50
N ILE A 155 -0.34 -17.91 -9.64
CA ILE A 155 1.02 -17.83 -10.18
C ILE A 155 1.85 -16.84 -9.38
N ASP A 156 1.28 -15.66 -9.12
CA ASP A 156 2.02 -14.54 -8.54
C ASP A 156 1.12 -13.61 -7.73
N ILE A 157 1.72 -12.85 -6.83
CA ILE A 157 1.05 -11.86 -5.98
C ILE A 157 1.82 -10.55 -6.09
N ASN A 158 1.24 -9.59 -6.79
CA ASN A 158 1.82 -8.27 -6.98
C ASN A 158 1.18 -7.25 -6.04
N THR A 159 1.98 -6.34 -5.51
CA THR A 159 1.51 -5.22 -4.69
C THR A 159 1.89 -3.89 -5.33
N TYR A 160 0.92 -2.99 -5.45
CA TYR A 160 1.11 -1.68 -6.05
C TYR A 160 0.66 -0.58 -5.09
N ARG A 161 1.43 0.51 -5.08
CA ARG A 161 1.13 1.71 -4.30
C ARG A 161 1.12 2.92 -5.22
N TYR A 162 0.06 3.70 -5.15
CA TYR A 162 -0.04 4.98 -5.84
C TYR A 162 -0.20 6.09 -4.79
N GLU A 163 0.93 6.76 -4.53
CA GLU A 163 1.06 7.76 -3.46
C GLU A 163 0.07 8.94 -3.55
N PRO A 164 -0.21 9.54 -4.72
CA PRO A 164 -1.04 10.75 -4.78
C PRO A 164 -2.45 10.57 -4.23
N ASP A 165 -3.04 9.39 -4.42
CA ASP A 165 -4.38 9.05 -3.95
C ASP A 165 -4.37 8.03 -2.79
N ASP A 166 -3.19 7.71 -2.24
CA ASP A 166 -3.01 6.73 -1.14
C ASP A 166 -3.62 5.34 -1.45
N ILE A 167 -3.61 4.95 -2.74
CA ILE A 167 -4.20 3.71 -3.23
C ILE A 167 -3.20 2.57 -3.04
N HIS A 168 -3.66 1.49 -2.39
CA HIS A 168 -2.87 0.30 -2.13
C HIS A 168 -3.61 -0.93 -2.65
N VAL A 169 -2.97 -1.65 -3.57
CA VAL A 169 -3.59 -2.73 -4.31
C VAL A 169 -2.77 -4.00 -4.17
N VAL A 170 -3.45 -5.12 -4.03
CA VAL A 170 -2.89 -6.46 -4.23
C VAL A 170 -3.57 -7.11 -5.43
N GLU A 171 -2.77 -7.67 -6.32
CA GLU A 171 -3.18 -8.41 -7.51
C GLU A 171 -2.73 -9.85 -7.38
N PHE A 172 -3.66 -10.79 -7.55
CA PHE A 172 -3.40 -12.22 -7.59
C PHE A 172 -3.48 -12.67 -9.05
N LEU A 173 -2.34 -13.02 -9.63
CA LEU A 173 -2.26 -13.53 -10.99
C LEU A 173 -2.58 -15.03 -10.99
N LEU A 174 -3.49 -15.47 -11.85
CA LEU A 174 -4.02 -16.83 -11.87
C LEU A 174 -3.40 -17.66 -12.99
N ASP A 175 -3.36 -18.98 -12.81
CA ASP A 175 -2.88 -19.94 -13.82
C ASP A 175 -3.85 -20.18 -14.97
N SER A 176 -5.09 -19.70 -14.82
CA SER A 176 -6.18 -19.91 -15.74
C SER A 176 -7.14 -18.72 -15.70
N PHE A 177 -7.90 -18.57 -16.78
CA PHE A 177 -8.90 -17.51 -16.88
C PHE A 177 -10.14 -17.85 -16.05
N LEU A 178 -10.58 -16.87 -15.27
CA LEU A 178 -11.94 -16.80 -14.76
C LEU A 178 -12.89 -16.59 -15.94
N LEU A 179 -13.97 -17.36 -15.95
CA LEU A 179 -14.94 -17.36 -17.04
C LEU A 179 -16.07 -16.41 -16.72
N GLN A 180 -16.41 -15.55 -17.68
CA GLN A 180 -17.58 -14.69 -17.60
C GLN A 180 -18.85 -15.48 -17.21
N GLY A 181 -19.64 -14.92 -16.30
CA GLY A 181 -20.87 -15.51 -15.76
C GLY A 181 -20.66 -16.55 -14.66
N SER A 182 -19.42 -16.94 -14.36
CA SER A 182 -19.12 -17.94 -13.32
C SER A 182 -18.92 -17.32 -11.94
N CYS A 183 -19.15 -18.12 -10.90
CA CYS A 183 -18.98 -17.75 -9.50
C CYS A 183 -17.73 -18.40 -8.91
N TYR A 184 -17.06 -17.67 -8.03
CA TYR A 184 -15.81 -18.07 -7.39
C TYR A 184 -15.80 -17.73 -5.91
N SER A 185 -15.01 -18.47 -5.14
CA SER A 185 -14.76 -18.22 -3.72
C SER A 185 -13.27 -18.12 -3.46
N MET A 186 -12.81 -16.96 -3.01
CA MET A 186 -11.43 -16.72 -2.61
C MET A 186 -11.32 -16.72 -1.09
N TYR A 187 -10.46 -17.57 -0.54
CA TYR A 187 -10.11 -17.62 0.87
C TYR A 187 -8.70 -17.08 1.07
N LEU A 188 -8.48 -16.31 2.12
CA LEU A 188 -7.15 -15.87 2.53
C LEU A 188 -7.12 -15.58 4.04
N ARG A 189 -5.93 -15.66 4.63
CA ARG A 189 -5.67 -15.18 5.99
C ARG A 189 -4.79 -13.94 5.92
N TYR A 190 -5.01 -13.02 6.84
CA TYR A 190 -4.20 -11.82 6.94
C TYR A 190 -3.92 -11.47 8.39
N HIS A 191 -2.86 -10.69 8.62
CA HIS A 191 -2.58 -10.07 9.90
C HIS A 191 -2.32 -8.57 9.71
N GLY A 192 -2.62 -7.79 10.74
CA GLY A 192 -2.47 -6.35 10.72
C GLY A 192 -2.16 -5.78 12.09
N ARG A 193 -1.76 -4.52 12.11
CA ARG A 193 -1.63 -3.75 13.35
C ARG A 193 -2.90 -2.94 13.59
N ILE A 194 -3.28 -2.82 14.86
CA ILE A 194 -4.33 -1.92 15.29
C ILE A 194 -3.67 -0.55 15.49
N GLY A 195 -4.01 0.39 14.62
CA GLY A 195 -3.45 1.75 14.64
C GLY A 195 -4.12 2.65 15.69
N ASP A 196 -3.70 3.91 15.71
CA ASP A 196 -4.46 4.97 16.39
C ASP A 196 -5.56 5.53 15.47
N VAL A 197 -6.37 6.46 16.00
CA VAL A 197 -7.49 7.08 15.27
C VAL A 197 -7.06 7.77 13.95
N TRP A 198 -5.80 8.14 13.80
CA TRP A 198 -5.29 8.84 12.60
C TRP A 198 -4.90 7.88 11.48
N ALA A 199 -4.66 6.60 11.81
CA ALA A 199 -4.26 5.59 10.83
C ALA A 199 -5.41 5.19 9.87
N GLY A 200 -6.67 5.36 10.29
CA GLY A 200 -7.85 4.87 9.57
C GLY A 200 -7.99 3.34 9.60
N GLY A 201 -9.16 2.83 9.23
CA GLY A 201 -9.46 1.38 9.26
C GLY A 201 -9.66 0.84 10.69
N LEU A 202 -9.03 -0.29 11.02
CA LEU A 202 -9.09 -0.86 12.37
C LEU A 202 -8.12 -0.11 13.29
N TYR A 203 -8.66 0.70 14.20
CA TYR A 203 -7.89 1.50 15.15
C TYR A 203 -8.36 1.33 16.59
N LYS A 204 -7.50 1.73 17.53
CA LYS A 204 -7.81 1.96 18.94
C LYS A 204 -8.02 3.45 19.18
N ALA A 205 -8.96 3.76 20.07
CA ALA A 205 -9.17 5.10 20.57
C ALA A 205 -9.15 5.05 22.09
N ASP A 206 -8.55 6.07 22.68
CA ASP A 206 -8.44 6.20 24.13
C ASP A 206 -9.56 7.16 24.60
N TYR A 207 -10.06 6.98 25.83
CA TYR A 207 -11.01 7.89 26.43
C TYR A 207 -10.72 8.10 27.92
N ASP A 208 -11.17 9.24 28.44
CA ASP A 208 -11.00 9.65 29.83
C ASP A 208 -12.26 9.28 30.63
N ILE A 209 -12.09 8.56 31.73
CA ILE A 209 -13.10 8.43 32.79
C ILE A 209 -12.48 8.88 34.10
N ASP A 210 -13.10 9.88 34.73
CA ASP A 210 -12.73 10.41 36.04
C ASP A 210 -11.27 10.90 36.17
N GLY A 211 -10.68 11.42 35.10
CA GLY A 211 -9.32 11.96 35.07
C GLY A 211 -8.22 10.91 34.89
N GLU A 212 -8.61 9.66 34.66
CA GLU A 212 -7.71 8.60 34.19
C GLU A 212 -7.94 8.35 32.70
N ILE A 213 -6.90 8.53 31.89
CA ILE A 213 -6.86 8.01 30.52
C ILE A 213 -6.78 6.49 30.64
N ARG A 214 -7.88 5.79 30.32
CA ARG A 214 -7.94 4.33 30.39
C ARG A 214 -8.13 3.77 28.99
N ASP A 215 -7.22 2.90 28.57
CA ASP A 215 -7.39 2.00 27.41
C ASP A 215 -8.42 0.91 27.77
N ARG A 216 -9.66 1.25 28.17
CA ARG A 216 -10.61 0.22 28.62
C ARG A 216 -12.07 0.67 28.77
N GLU A 217 -12.98 0.05 28.01
CA GLU A 217 -14.01 -0.88 28.53
C GLU A 217 -15.06 -1.31 27.49
N GLU A 218 -15.64 -0.48 26.62
CA GLU A 218 -16.87 -0.93 25.88
C GLU A 218 -17.01 -0.58 24.39
N ALA A 219 -16.15 0.25 23.82
CA ALA A 219 -16.20 0.52 22.39
C ALA A 219 -14.82 0.84 21.84
N ILE A 220 -14.09 -0.19 21.41
CA ILE A 220 -13.24 0.03 20.25
C ILE A 220 -14.25 0.19 19.11
N LEU A 221 -14.47 1.43 18.67
CA LEU A 221 -15.19 1.66 17.42
C LEU A 221 -14.28 1.18 16.30
N ILE A 222 -14.38 -0.11 16.02
CA ILE A 222 -13.68 -0.76 14.94
C ILE A 222 -14.45 -0.40 13.67
N CYS A 223 -14.03 0.68 13.01
CA CYS A 223 -14.48 0.96 11.65
C CYS A 223 -13.68 0.09 10.67
N VAL A 224 -14.12 -1.15 10.45
CA VAL A 224 -13.60 -1.93 9.32
C VAL A 224 -14.11 -1.31 8.02
N VAL A 225 -13.29 -0.45 7.40
CA VAL A 225 -13.50 -0.04 6.01
C VAL A 225 -12.88 -1.11 5.12
N LEU A 226 -13.58 -2.22 4.90
CA LEU A 226 -13.32 -3.04 3.72
C LEU A 226 -13.87 -2.26 2.53
N CYS A 227 -12.97 -1.58 1.81
CA CYS A 227 -13.38 -0.69 0.73
C CYS A 227 -14.02 -1.50 -0.42
N SER A 228 -15.21 -1.02 -0.77
CA SER A 228 -16.17 -1.52 -1.74
C SER A 228 -15.56 -1.90 -3.09
N MET A 229 -15.83 -3.12 -3.55
CA MET A 229 -16.27 -3.27 -4.94
C MET A 229 -17.78 -3.00 -4.94
N ARG A 230 -18.24 -2.24 -5.92
CA ARG A 230 -19.59 -1.66 -6.00
C ARG A 230 -20.68 -2.73 -5.81
N THR A 231 -21.30 -2.80 -4.64
CA THR A 231 -22.53 -3.58 -4.46
C THR A 231 -23.67 -2.83 -5.15
N GLY A 232 -24.31 -3.48 -6.12
CA GLY A 232 -25.62 -3.05 -6.60
C GLY A 232 -26.56 -3.00 -5.41
N GLY A 233 -27.26 -1.88 -5.24
CA GLY A 233 -27.99 -1.56 -4.02
C GLY A 233 -28.95 -2.65 -3.58
N ILE A 234 -28.79 -3.08 -2.32
CA ILE A 234 -29.82 -3.78 -1.57
C ILE A 234 -29.91 -3.04 -0.23
N HIS A 235 -31.07 -2.45 0.01
CA HIS A 235 -31.45 -1.84 1.27
C HIS A 235 -31.53 -2.94 2.34
N GLU A 236 -30.73 -2.86 3.40
CA GLU A 236 -31.00 -3.59 4.64
C GLU A 236 -31.12 -2.63 5.81
N THR A 237 -32.36 -2.50 6.28
CA THR A 237 -32.77 -1.95 7.56
C THR A 237 -32.28 -2.84 8.71
N PHE A 238 -31.48 -2.29 9.61
CA PHE A 238 -31.20 -2.89 10.92
C PHE A 238 -32.41 -2.70 11.84
N ARG A 239 -32.84 -3.80 12.48
CA ARG A 239 -33.58 -3.82 13.74
C ARG A 239 -32.67 -4.35 14.83
#